data_AF-A0A923PUZ1-F1
#
_entry.id   AF-A0A923PUZ1-F1
#
_cell.length_a   1.000
_cell.length_b   1.000
_cell.length_c   1.000
_cell.angle_alpha   90.00
_cell.angle_beta   90.00
_cell.angle_gamma   90.00
#
_symmetry.space_group_name_H-M   'P 1'
#
loop_
_entity.id
_entity.type
_entity.pdbx_description
1 polymer ?
#
loop_
_entity_poly.entity_id
_entity_poly.type
_entity_poly.pdbx_seq_one_letter_code
_entity_poly.pdbx_strand_id
1 'polypeptide(L)'
;MPAASITAINVPITSKANSNVPITKAGKWLRAGEIALKLGYTRQHMARLCRAQAIPGARATVGGHWRIQPTAAFNAWFKAQPRARGLVFVPGVSSEEIAQQIVDLFDVSVAIKTRLKQGRAELRRVLKEIKALLKRRTELRDC
;
A
#
# COMPACT_ATOMS: atom_id res chain seq x y z
N MET A 1 -24.25 27.96 -2.91
CA MET A 1 -23.39 27.45 -4.00
C MET A 1 -23.70 25.97 -4.17
N PRO A 2 -23.91 25.46 -5.40
CA PRO A 2 -24.37 24.09 -5.60
C PRO A 2 -23.25 23.09 -5.35
N ALA A 3 -23.61 21.92 -4.81
CA ALA A 3 -22.71 20.81 -4.54
C ALA A 3 -22.05 20.31 -5.84
N ALA A 4 -20.73 20.32 -5.88
CA ALA A 4 -19.98 19.76 -7.00
C ALA A 4 -20.20 18.24 -7.03
N SER A 5 -20.93 17.77 -8.05
CA SER A 5 -21.10 16.37 -8.36
C SER A 5 -19.75 15.66 -8.46
N ILE A 6 -19.57 14.63 -7.65
CA ILE A 6 -18.43 13.72 -7.69
C ILE A 6 -18.53 12.93 -9.00
N THR A 7 -17.95 13.44 -10.07
CA THR A 7 -17.58 12.61 -11.23
C THR A 7 -16.38 11.78 -10.82
N ALA A 8 -16.63 10.57 -10.34
CA ALA A 8 -15.61 9.54 -10.22
C ALA A 8 -15.07 9.24 -11.63
N ILE A 9 -14.00 9.92 -12.02
CA ILE A 9 -13.28 9.59 -13.25
C ILE A 9 -12.59 8.26 -12.97
N ASN A 10 -13.24 7.19 -13.39
CA ASN A 10 -12.68 5.85 -13.41
C ASN A 10 -11.64 5.80 -14.53
N VAL A 11 -10.47 6.41 -14.30
CA VAL A 11 -9.34 6.29 -15.21
C VAL A 11 -8.90 4.82 -15.16
N PRO A 12 -8.92 4.09 -16.28
CA PRO A 12 -8.49 2.70 -16.28
C PRO A 12 -7.03 2.67 -15.82
N ILE A 13 -6.74 1.86 -14.82
CA ILE A 13 -5.38 1.61 -14.31
C ILE A 13 -4.63 0.83 -15.40
N THR A 14 -4.21 1.52 -16.47
CA THR A 14 -3.39 0.92 -17.53
C THR A 14 -1.93 0.95 -17.08
N SER A 15 -1.61 0.11 -16.11
CA SER A 15 -0.39 -0.68 -16.10
C SER A 15 -0.37 -1.44 -14.79
N LYS A 16 -0.08 -2.75 -14.89
CA LYS A 16 0.34 -3.58 -13.76
C LYS A 16 1.54 -2.90 -13.08
N ALA A 17 1.29 -2.04 -12.11
CA ALA A 17 2.27 -1.68 -11.09
C ALA A 17 2.46 -2.94 -10.24
N ASN A 18 3.34 -3.83 -10.70
CA ASN A 18 3.74 -5.03 -9.96
C ASN A 18 4.56 -4.61 -8.73
N SER A 19 3.86 -4.09 -7.71
CA SER A 19 4.38 -3.64 -6.42
C SER A 19 4.87 -4.81 -5.54
N ASN A 20 4.60 -6.06 -5.93
CA ASN A 20 4.91 -7.26 -5.16
C ASN A 20 6.23 -7.99 -5.53
N VAL A 21 7.09 -7.41 -6.38
CA VAL A 21 8.39 -8.04 -6.69
C VAL A 21 9.48 -7.50 -5.75
N PRO A 22 10.03 -8.31 -4.82
CA PRO A 22 11.09 -7.87 -3.94
C PRO A 22 12.31 -7.43 -4.77
N ILE A 23 12.80 -6.22 -4.52
CA ILE A 23 14.00 -5.68 -5.15
C ILE A 23 15.24 -6.26 -4.46
N THR A 24 15.35 -7.58 -4.43
CA THR A 24 16.43 -8.28 -3.74
C THR A 24 17.05 -9.28 -4.69
N LYS A 25 17.94 -8.79 -5.57
CA LYS A 25 19.07 -9.60 -6.01
C LYS A 25 20.28 -9.09 -5.24
N ALA A 26 20.59 -9.74 -4.12
CA ALA A 26 21.70 -9.38 -3.25
C ALA A 26 22.98 -9.21 -4.10
N GLY A 27 23.66 -8.07 -3.94
CA GLY A 27 24.91 -7.75 -4.65
C GLY A 27 24.78 -7.19 -6.07
N LYS A 28 23.59 -7.17 -6.70
CA LYS A 28 23.45 -6.62 -8.06
C LYS A 28 22.98 -5.17 -8.04
N TRP A 29 23.77 -4.29 -8.65
CA TRP A 29 23.39 -2.89 -8.88
C TRP A 29 22.15 -2.80 -9.78
N LEU A 30 21.13 -2.08 -9.30
CA LEU A 30 19.87 -1.87 -10.01
C LEU A 30 20.01 -0.73 -11.02
N ARG A 31 19.33 -0.84 -12.16
CA ARG A 31 19.30 0.25 -13.15
C ARG A 31 18.25 1.28 -12.73
N ALA A 32 18.60 2.56 -12.74
CA ALA A 32 17.65 3.63 -12.42
C ALA A 32 16.41 3.61 -13.33
N GLY A 33 16.55 3.20 -14.59
CA GLY A 33 15.42 3.05 -15.52
C GLY A 33 14.41 1.98 -15.11
N GLU A 34 14.86 0.87 -14.50
CA GLU A 34 13.97 -0.19 -14.00
C GLU A 34 13.20 0.29 -12.77
N ILE A 35 13.86 1.05 -11.89
CA ILE A 35 13.24 1.66 -10.72
C ILE A 35 12.24 2.74 -11.14
N ALA A 36 12.59 3.57 -12.13
CA ALA A 36 11.70 4.58 -12.67
C ALA A 36 10.40 3.97 -13.21
N LEU A 37 10.51 2.86 -13.95
CA LEU A 37 9.34 2.11 -14.43
C LEU A 37 8.49 1.58 -13.27
N LYS A 38 9.11 1.01 -12.23
CA LYS A 38 8.38 0.52 -11.05
C LYS A 38 7.67 1.63 -10.28
N LEU A 39 8.23 2.84 -10.25
CA LEU A 39 7.66 4.01 -9.58
C LEU A 39 6.74 4.84 -10.50
N GLY A 40 6.61 4.48 -11.77
CA GLY A 40 5.89 5.29 -12.76
C GLY A 40 6.52 6.68 -13.00
N TYR A 41 7.83 6.83 -12.79
CA TYR A 41 8.58 8.05 -13.11
C TYR A 41 9.15 8.00 -14.53
N THR A 42 9.32 9.18 -15.14
CA THR A 42 10.11 9.29 -16.37
C THR A 42 11.60 9.05 -16.05
N ARG A 43 12.35 8.51 -17.02
CA ARG A 43 13.80 8.30 -16.86
C ARG A 43 14.55 9.60 -16.55
N GLN A 44 14.09 10.73 -17.13
CA GLN A 44 14.66 12.05 -16.86
C GLN A 44 14.42 12.51 -15.42
N HIS A 45 13.20 12.33 -14.90
CA HIS A 45 12.88 12.65 -13.51
C HIS A 45 13.73 11.83 -12.54
N MET A 46 13.86 10.53 -12.80
CA MET A 46 14.73 9.67 -12.00
C MET A 46 16.19 10.11 -12.04
N ALA A 47 16.71 10.50 -13.20
CA ALA A 47 18.07 11.02 -13.33
C ALA A 47 18.27 12.36 -12.58
N ARG A 48 17.24 13.23 -12.53
CA ARG A 48 17.28 14.45 -11.71
C ARG A 48 17.37 14.13 -10.22
N LEU A 49 16.55 13.18 -9.73
CA LEU A 49 16.62 12.74 -8.32
C LEU A 49 17.99 12.17 -7.96
N CYS A 50 18.59 11.37 -8.85
CA CYS A 50 19.94 10.84 -8.64
C CYS A 50 20.99 11.95 -8.61
N ARG A 51 20.92 12.95 -9.50
CA ARG A 51 21.83 14.10 -9.50
C ARG A 51 21.69 14.95 -8.23
N ALA A 52 20.47 15.11 -7.74
CA ALA A 52 20.18 15.81 -6.49
C ALA A 52 20.55 15.00 -5.23
N GLN A 53 21.14 13.81 -5.39
CA GLN A 53 21.50 12.89 -4.29
C GLN A 53 20.32 12.52 -3.37
N ALA A 54 19.08 12.70 -3.83
CA ALA A 54 17.88 12.35 -3.09
C ALA A 54 17.66 10.83 -2.95
N ILE A 55 18.39 10.03 -3.74
CA ILE A 55 18.31 8.57 -3.74
C ILE A 55 19.58 8.00 -3.09
N PRO A 56 19.45 7.33 -1.93
CA PRO A 56 20.57 6.70 -1.26
C PRO A 56 21.23 5.62 -2.14
N GLY A 57 22.57 5.62 -2.19
CA GLY A 57 23.34 4.60 -2.93
C GLY A 57 23.26 4.73 -4.46
N ALA A 58 22.82 5.87 -4.98
CA ALA A 58 22.86 6.16 -6.41
C ALA A 58 24.27 6.59 -6.86
N ARG A 59 24.75 6.02 -7.97
CA ARG A 59 25.98 6.46 -8.63
C ARG A 59 25.82 6.56 -10.14
N ALA A 60 26.54 7.50 -10.75
CA ALA A 60 26.70 7.54 -12.19
C ALA A 60 27.76 6.52 -12.63
N THR A 61 27.50 5.85 -13.75
CA THR A 61 28.51 5.04 -14.46
C THR A 61 29.27 5.93 -15.45
N VAL A 62 30.40 5.45 -15.95
CA VAL A 62 31.22 6.15 -16.96
C VAL A 62 30.40 6.52 -18.20
N GLY A 63 29.41 5.69 -18.57
CA GLY A 63 28.48 5.95 -19.69
C GLY A 63 27.28 6.84 -19.35
N GLY A 64 27.29 7.57 -18.22
CA GLY A 64 26.21 8.48 -17.82
C GLY A 64 24.92 7.79 -17.32
N HIS A 65 24.87 6.45 -17.28
CA HIS A 65 23.74 5.73 -16.71
C HIS A 65 23.81 5.68 -15.19
N TRP A 66 22.66 5.81 -14.53
CA TRP A 66 22.55 5.74 -13.09
C TRP A 66 22.29 4.31 -12.61
N ARG A 67 23.07 3.91 -11.59
CA ARG A 67 22.92 2.63 -10.90
C ARG A 67 22.71 2.86 -9.41
N ILE A 68 21.85 2.04 -8.82
CA ILE A 68 21.46 2.17 -7.42
C ILE A 68 21.76 0.87 -6.69
N GLN A 69 22.46 0.99 -5.56
CA GLN A 69 22.73 -0.13 -4.68
C GLN A 69 21.52 -0.37 -3.77
N PRO A 70 21.00 -1.61 -3.69
CA PRO A 70 19.89 -1.95 -2.79
C PRO A 70 20.38 -2.03 -1.34
N THR A 71 20.57 -0.87 -0.71
CA THR A 71 20.88 -0.74 0.72
C THR A 71 19.60 -0.69 1.56
N ALA A 72 19.73 -0.85 2.88
CA ALA A 72 18.60 -0.66 3.80
C ALA A 72 17.99 0.76 3.68
N ALA A 73 18.85 1.78 3.52
CA ALA A 73 18.43 3.17 3.30
C ALA A 73 17.65 3.34 1.98
N PHE A 74 18.11 2.73 0.89
CA PHE A 74 17.36 2.74 -0.38
C PHE A 74 16.00 2.06 -0.23
N ASN A 75 15.93 0.91 0.44
CA ASN A 75 14.67 0.20 0.64
C ASN A 75 13.67 1.00 1.48
N ALA A 76 14.13 1.70 2.52
CA ALA A 76 13.31 2.61 3.30
C ALA A 76 12.80 3.78 2.46
N TRP A 77 13.69 4.42 1.69
CA TRP A 77 13.34 5.49 0.74
C TRP A 77 12.32 5.02 -0.29
N PHE A 78 12.54 3.85 -0.91
CA PHE A 78 11.67 3.28 -1.93
C PHE A 78 10.27 3.00 -1.36
N LYS A 79 10.18 2.41 -0.16
CA LYS A 79 8.91 2.18 0.53
C LYS A 79 8.21 3.47 0.99
N ALA A 80 8.94 4.56 1.16
CA ALA A 80 8.37 5.87 1.51
C ALA A 80 7.78 6.59 0.30
N GLN A 81 8.13 6.21 -0.94
CA GLN A 81 7.58 6.85 -2.13
C GLN A 81 6.06 6.64 -2.24
N PRO A 82 5.26 7.71 -2.41
CA PRO A 82 3.81 7.60 -2.58
C PRO A 82 3.45 6.65 -3.72
N ARG A 83 4.15 6.76 -4.85
CA ARG A 83 3.92 5.92 -6.04
C ARG A 83 4.31 4.45 -5.84
N ALA A 84 5.27 4.14 -4.96
CA ALA A 84 5.56 2.75 -4.58
C ALA A 84 4.42 2.14 -3.75
N ARG A 85 3.64 2.98 -3.07
CA ARG A 85 2.42 2.61 -2.33
C ARG A 85 1.15 2.67 -3.19
N GLY A 86 1.29 2.90 -4.49
CA GLY A 86 0.14 3.05 -5.40
C GLY A 86 -0.58 4.40 -5.31
N LEU A 87 -0.01 5.38 -4.60
CA LEU A 87 -0.57 6.73 -4.49
C LEU A 87 -0.12 7.57 -5.68
N VAL A 88 -1.07 8.05 -6.47
CA VAL A 88 -0.82 8.95 -7.60
C VAL A 88 -0.80 10.39 -7.11
N PHE A 89 0.19 11.17 -7.54
CA PHE A 89 0.16 12.61 -7.35
C PHE A 89 -0.89 13.19 -8.31
N VAL A 90 -2.02 13.65 -7.76
CA VAL A 90 -3.07 14.33 -8.51
C VAL A 90 -2.76 15.83 -8.47
N PRO A 91 -2.40 16.46 -9.61
CA PRO A 91 -2.17 17.90 -9.62
C PRO A 91 -3.48 18.62 -9.28
N GLY A 92 -3.42 19.56 -8.32
CA GLY A 92 -4.56 20.35 -7.86
C GLY A 92 -5.17 19.90 -6.52
N VAL A 93 -4.70 18.81 -5.93
CA VAL A 93 -5.10 18.39 -4.58
C VAL A 93 -4.02 18.83 -3.59
N SER A 94 -4.39 19.57 -2.55
CA SER A 94 -3.42 20.04 -1.56
C SER A 94 -2.89 18.88 -0.72
N SER A 95 -1.68 19.02 -0.16
CA SER A 95 -1.13 18.02 0.76
C SER A 95 -1.99 17.80 2.00
N GLU A 96 -2.78 18.82 2.39
CA GLU A 96 -3.72 18.76 3.51
C GLU A 96 -4.96 17.92 3.16
N GLU A 97 -5.51 18.06 1.95
CA GLU A 97 -6.63 17.25 1.48
C GLU A 97 -6.26 15.76 1.38
N ILE A 98 -5.04 15.46 0.93
CA ILE A 98 -4.53 14.08 0.91
C ILE A 98 -4.35 13.55 2.35
N ALA A 99 -3.84 14.38 3.26
CA ALA A 99 -3.67 13.98 4.67
C ALA A 99 -5.02 13.67 5.31
N GLN A 100 -6.04 14.51 5.08
CA GLN A 100 -7.38 14.30 5.60
C GLN A 100 -8.02 13.02 5.04
N GLN A 101 -7.90 12.78 3.73
CA GLN A 101 -8.41 11.54 3.12
C GLN A 101 -7.73 10.28 3.67
N ILE A 102 -6.44 10.35 3.99
CA ILE A 102 -5.72 9.24 4.61
C ILE A 102 -6.24 8.98 6.04
N VAL A 103 -6.46 10.04 6.83
CA VAL A 103 -7.04 9.94 8.18
C VAL A 103 -8.42 9.28 8.14
N ASP A 104 -9.30 9.76 7.25
CA ASP A 104 -10.65 9.21 7.10
C ASP A 104 -10.62 7.71 6.72
N LEU A 105 -9.68 7.30 5.86
CA LEU A 105 -9.46 5.90 5.50
C LEU A 105 -8.98 5.04 6.69
N PHE A 106 -8.14 5.60 7.56
CA PHE A 106 -7.72 4.91 8.78
C PHE A 106 -8.89 4.70 9.75
N ASP A 107 -9.76 5.69 9.91
CA ASP A 107 -10.94 5.60 10.77
C ASP A 107 -11.92 4.52 10.27
N VAL A 108 -12.14 4.45 8.95
CA VAL A 108 -12.92 3.37 8.33
C VAL A 108 -12.28 2.00 8.60
N SER A 109 -10.95 1.89 8.47
CA SER A 109 -10.23 0.63 8.74
C SER A 109 -10.38 0.17 10.20
N VAL A 110 -10.30 1.11 11.15
CA VAL A 110 -10.49 0.84 12.59
C VAL A 110 -11.93 0.41 12.86
N ALA A 111 -12.91 1.10 12.28
CA ALA A 111 -14.33 0.75 12.42
C ALA A 111 -14.63 -0.66 11.89
N ILE A 112 -14.10 -1.02 10.72
CA ILE A 112 -14.26 -2.36 10.12
C ILE A 112 -13.66 -3.44 11.02
N LYS A 113 -12.42 -3.23 11.51
CA LYS A 113 -11.78 -4.18 12.44
C LYS A 113 -12.59 -4.38 13.72
N THR A 114 -13.16 -3.31 14.24
CA THR A 114 -13.95 -3.34 15.47
C THR A 114 -15.25 -4.12 15.26
N ARG A 115 -15.96 -3.89 14.15
CA ARG A 115 -17.16 -4.66 13.78
C ARG A 115 -16.88 -6.14 13.55
N LEU A 116 -15.77 -6.47 12.88
CA LEU A 116 -15.35 -7.87 12.69
C LEU A 116 -15.05 -8.57 14.03
N LYS A 117 -14.43 -7.86 14.98
CA LYS A 117 -14.16 -8.39 16.32
C LYS A 117 -15.45 -8.64 17.11
N GLN A 118 -16.42 -7.73 17.02
CA GLN A 118 -17.75 -7.87 17.62
C GLN A 118 -18.51 -9.06 17.03
N GLY A 119 -18.61 -9.15 15.69
CA GLY A 119 -19.28 -10.27 15.04
C GLY A 119 -18.65 -11.62 15.36
N ARG A 120 -17.31 -11.69 15.48
CA ARG A 120 -16.61 -12.91 15.91
C ARG A 120 -16.92 -13.30 17.36
N ALA A 121 -17.11 -12.32 18.25
CA ALA A 121 -17.47 -12.59 19.64
C ALA A 121 -18.90 -13.13 19.76
N GLU A 122 -19.83 -12.54 19.00
CA GLU A 122 -21.22 -12.97 18.94
C GLU A 122 -21.35 -14.40 18.36
N LEU A 123 -20.63 -14.69 17.28
CA LEU A 123 -20.63 -16.02 16.67
C LEU A 123 -20.10 -17.10 17.63
N ARG A 124 -19.09 -16.76 18.44
CA ARG A 124 -18.60 -17.66 19.51
C ARG A 124 -19.62 -17.87 20.63
N ARG A 125 -20.40 -16.86 20.97
CA ARG A 125 -21.46 -16.96 21.98
C ARG A 125 -22.57 -17.90 21.50
N VAL A 126 -23.08 -17.69 20.28
CA VAL A 126 -24.10 -18.56 19.68
C VAL A 126 -23.62 -20.00 19.57
N LEU A 127 -22.36 -20.22 19.16
CA LEU A 127 -21.79 -21.56 19.08
C LEU A 127 -21.69 -22.25 20.45
N LYS A 128 -21.46 -21.48 21.52
CA LYS A 128 -21.46 -22.00 22.90
C LYS A 128 -22.87 -22.38 23.36
N GLU A 129 -23.87 -21.56 23.03
CA GLU A 129 -25.28 -21.83 23.32
C GLU A 129 -25.78 -23.08 22.58
N ILE A 130 -25.47 -23.21 21.28
CA ILE A 130 -25.82 -24.41 20.49
C ILE A 130 -25.19 -25.67 21.09
N LYS A 131 -23.91 -25.62 21.48
CA LYS A 131 -23.24 -26.75 22.14
C LYS A 131 -23.90 -27.12 23.47
N ALA A 132 -24.32 -26.13 24.26
CA ALA A 132 -25.02 -26.37 25.52
C ALA A 132 -26.40 -27.02 25.30
N LEU A 133 -27.13 -26.57 24.28
CA LEU A 133 -28.42 -27.17 23.90
C LEU A 133 -28.26 -28.61 23.40
N LEU A 134 -27.24 -28.88 22.58
CA LEU A 134 -26.94 -30.24 22.12
C LEU A 134 -26.61 -31.17 23.28
N LYS A 135 -25.82 -30.70 24.26
CA LYS A 135 -25.49 -31.48 25.46
C LYS A 135 -26.72 -31.80 26.32
N ARG A 136 -27.60 -30.81 26.56
CA ARG A 136 -28.87 -31.03 27.27
C ARG A 136 -29.78 -32.01 26.53
N ARG A 137 -29.80 -31.94 25.20
CA ARG A 137 -30.59 -32.85 24.36
C ARG A 137 -30.10 -34.30 24.43
N THR A 138 -28.78 -34.51 24.50
CA THR A 138 -28.23 -35.87 24.69
C THR A 138 -28.55 -36.41 26.08
N GLU A 139 -28.40 -35.59 27.13
CA GLU A 139 -28.74 -35.98 28.51
C GLU A 139 -30.23 -36.36 28.67
N LEU A 140 -31.13 -35.67 27.96
CA LEU A 140 -32.58 -35.99 27.92
C LEU A 140 -32.94 -37.19 27.06
N ARG A 141 -32.06 -37.65 26.16
CA ARG A 141 -32.30 -38.81 25.29
C ARG A 141 -31.88 -40.12 25.96
N ASP A 142 -31.00 -40.04 26.95
CA ASP A 142 -30.47 -41.17 27.72
C ASP A 142 -31.26 -41.42 29.04
N CYS A 143 -32.36 -40.68 29.26
CA CYS A 143 -33.35 -40.87 30.34
C CYS A 143 -34.63 -41.48 29.76
#